data_AF-A0A2A4JRG5-F1
#
_entry.id   AF-A0A2A4JRG5-F1
#
_cell.length_a   1.000
_cell.length_b   1.000
_cell.length_c   1.000
_cell.angle_alpha   90.00
_cell.angle_beta   90.00
_cell.angle_gamma   90.00
#
_symmetry.space_group_name_H-M   'P 1'
#
loop_
_entity.id
_entity.type
_entity.pdbx_description
1 polymer ?
#
loop_
_entity_poly.entity_id
_entity_poly.type
_entity_poly.pdbx_seq_one_letter_code
_entity_poly.pdbx_strand_id
1 'polypeptide(L)'
;MERVEVLIDSWNGHFANSSLTVEDLKKPHKVMEALFLVFDSLGIDISAVLAPPPKEDRNENTVYYWDLLPVINLTRVSKHLVSIMPQVGGAISIMHFLQPTVTASHSILLLLFNLMVFNNEQMRNISPYEEELFAKTDQVKALEEKKNTLLEMLNEQAKEKGKRAGRLEKLDHDIKQFDEELKQEKEVHDEERQELEAVLKETRQTEMLLEQKKTHRDALVAEVARRKALRVYDADDIKAQAEQATQNLQELEEKLDSLQTILMQKENSLKNLQTIKPNLDTANNLLHEIMKLSDSLKDLESGDLDGDSMEGELDVLRTELGELQAQLSELQTVRNEDAIKRQQAAQIRQQERTVAQSALREAEEQDKKMRERSKKAVQRIEEIKELTTQYEAQKVAGLEQLANIKNNFCHELKTMDELLLKKVMEAEKKLEEKLRNRHV
;
A
#
# COMPACT_ATOMS: atom_id res chain seq x y z
N MET A 1 31.20 13.75 98.77
CA MET A 1 31.83 14.54 97.71
C MET A 1 32.36 13.63 96.60
N GLU A 2 33.07 12.55 96.91
CA GLU A 2 33.62 11.58 95.93
C GLU A 2 32.64 11.15 94.81
N ARG A 3 31.36 10.85 95.11
CA ARG A 3 30.40 10.44 94.07
C ARG A 3 30.01 11.55 93.08
N VAL A 4 30.06 12.81 93.52
CA VAL A 4 29.71 13.96 92.66
C VAL A 4 30.85 14.25 91.67
N GLU A 5 32.09 14.12 92.13
CA GLU A 5 33.29 14.28 91.30
C GLU A 5 33.33 13.23 90.18
N VAL A 6 32.99 11.96 90.47
CA VAL A 6 32.92 10.90 89.45
C VAL A 6 31.95 11.23 88.31
N LEU A 7 30.76 11.77 88.62
CA LEU A 7 29.81 12.21 87.58
C LEU A 7 30.40 13.34 86.76
N ILE A 8 30.99 14.35 87.42
CA ILE A 8 31.53 15.53 86.75
C ILE A 8 32.69 15.16 85.82
N ASP A 9 33.59 14.28 86.28
CA ASP A 9 34.71 13.81 85.46
C ASP A 9 34.21 13.01 84.25
N SER A 10 33.24 12.10 84.47
CA SER A 10 32.61 11.33 83.40
C SER A 10 31.86 12.22 82.41
N TRP A 11 31.16 13.23 82.92
CA TRP A 11 30.45 14.22 82.13
C TRP A 11 31.41 15.04 81.26
N ASN A 12 32.44 15.62 81.87
CA ASN A 12 33.41 16.47 81.19
C ASN A 12 34.23 15.70 80.15
N GLY A 13 34.45 14.39 80.38
CA GLY A 13 35.03 13.50 79.39
C GLY A 13 34.10 13.26 78.18
N HIS A 14 32.77 13.23 78.39
CA HIS A 14 31.79 12.98 77.33
C HIS A 14 31.40 14.27 76.58
N PHE A 15 31.21 15.37 77.30
CA PHE A 15 30.79 16.67 76.78
C PHE A 15 31.90 17.72 76.94
N ALA A 16 32.96 17.61 76.14
CA ALA A 16 34.12 18.50 76.21
C ALA A 16 33.78 19.99 76.00
N ASN A 17 32.73 20.29 75.23
CA ASN A 17 32.30 21.66 74.91
C ASN A 17 31.35 22.26 75.96
N SER A 18 30.92 21.49 76.97
CA SER A 18 29.94 21.91 77.98
C SER A 18 30.29 21.33 79.35
N SER A 19 31.47 21.71 79.85
CA SER A 19 31.98 21.24 81.13
C SER A 19 31.14 21.73 82.31
N LEU A 20 30.93 20.86 83.29
CA LEU A 20 30.27 21.17 84.56
C LEU A 20 31.28 21.23 85.71
N THR A 21 30.98 22.07 86.69
CA THR A 21 31.62 22.09 88.01
C THR A 21 30.61 21.81 89.12
N VAL A 22 31.08 21.51 90.34
CA VAL A 22 30.19 21.26 91.50
C VAL A 22 29.29 22.46 91.79
N GLU A 23 29.79 23.69 91.60
CA GLU A 23 29.01 24.92 91.81
C GLU A 23 27.94 25.13 90.75
N ASP A 24 28.13 24.60 89.54
CA ASP A 24 27.13 24.69 88.47
C ASP A 24 25.89 23.84 88.76
N LEU A 25 26.02 22.79 89.58
CA LEU A 25 24.89 21.97 90.02
C LEU A 25 23.89 22.72 90.91
N LYS A 26 24.25 23.91 91.41
CA LYS A 26 23.36 24.81 92.16
C LYS A 26 22.71 25.88 91.27
N LYS A 27 23.07 25.93 89.98
CA LYS A 27 22.59 26.97 89.06
C LYS A 27 21.50 26.40 88.15
N PRO A 28 20.25 26.92 88.20
CA PRO A 28 19.14 26.46 87.36
C PRO A 28 19.49 26.33 85.89
N HIS A 29 20.08 27.38 85.31
CA HIS A 29 20.41 27.43 83.88
C HIS A 29 21.43 26.37 83.47
N LYS A 30 22.44 26.08 84.31
CA LYS A 30 23.44 25.05 84.02
C LYS A 30 22.88 23.65 84.11
N VAL A 31 22.00 23.40 85.08
CA VAL A 31 21.32 22.10 85.19
C VAL A 31 20.38 21.88 84.00
N MET A 32 19.64 22.92 83.56
CA MET A 32 18.78 22.82 82.38
C MET A 32 19.58 22.62 81.09
N GLU A 33 20.68 23.36 80.90
CA GLU A 33 21.61 23.20 79.76
C GLU A 33 22.14 21.77 79.68
N ALA A 34 22.57 21.20 80.82
CA ALA A 34 23.00 19.81 80.90
C ALA A 34 21.87 18.83 80.53
N LEU A 35 20.65 19.05 81.00
CA LEU A 35 19.51 18.19 80.64
C LEU A 35 19.19 18.24 79.14
N PHE A 36 19.29 19.41 78.51
CA PHE A 36 19.07 19.52 77.07
C PHE A 36 20.11 18.74 76.27
N LEU A 37 21.38 18.72 76.69
CA LEU A 37 22.40 17.90 76.04
C LEU A 37 22.09 16.39 76.13
N VAL A 38 21.55 15.96 77.28
CA VAL A 38 21.09 14.58 77.44
C VAL A 38 19.87 14.30 76.55
N PHE A 39 18.92 15.23 76.47
CA PHE A 39 17.73 15.07 75.64
C PHE A 39 18.06 15.01 74.15
N ASP A 40 18.94 15.89 73.68
CA ASP A 40 19.41 15.89 72.28
C ASP A 40 20.08 14.56 71.92
N SER A 41 20.94 14.05 72.81
CA SER A 41 21.60 12.75 72.64
C SER A 41 20.63 11.57 72.64
N LEU A 42 19.47 11.70 73.30
CA LEU A 42 18.39 10.72 73.29
C LEU A 42 17.42 10.90 72.10
N GLY A 43 17.65 11.89 71.22
CA GLY A 43 16.77 12.20 70.10
C GLY A 43 15.47 12.89 70.49
N ILE A 44 15.41 13.53 71.66
CA ILE A 44 14.25 14.28 72.13
C ILE A 44 14.36 15.72 71.62
N ASP A 45 13.39 16.15 70.82
CA ASP A 45 13.36 17.50 70.26
C ASP A 45 13.23 18.57 71.35
N ILE A 46 14.33 19.30 71.59
CA ILE A 46 14.39 20.41 72.56
C ILE A 46 13.36 21.49 72.22
N SER A 47 13.09 21.74 70.93
CA SER A 47 12.11 22.73 70.50
C SER A 47 10.72 22.35 70.97
N ALA A 48 10.36 21.06 70.90
CA ALA A 48 9.11 20.54 71.43
C ALA A 48 9.05 20.61 72.97
N VAL A 49 10.18 20.37 73.67
CA VAL A 49 10.24 20.52 75.13
C VAL A 49 10.02 21.97 75.55
N LEU A 50 10.57 22.93 74.81
CA LEU A 50 10.40 24.37 75.08
C LEU A 50 9.06 24.91 74.58
N ALA A 51 8.36 24.17 73.71
CA ALA A 51 7.13 24.63 73.10
C ALA A 51 5.99 24.75 74.12
N PRO A 52 5.16 25.80 74.01
CA PRO A 52 3.88 25.84 74.72
C PRO A 52 2.95 24.72 74.20
N PRO A 53 1.97 24.29 75.01
CA PRO A 53 0.99 23.29 74.58
C PRO A 53 0.25 23.72 73.29
N PRO A 54 -0.33 22.78 72.53
CA PRO A 54 -1.13 23.09 71.33
C PRO A 54 -2.18 24.16 71.62
N LYS A 55 -2.52 25.00 70.63
CA LYS A 55 -3.45 26.12 70.81
C LYS A 55 -4.82 25.67 71.36
N GLU A 56 -5.24 24.45 70.99
CA GLU A 56 -6.48 23.82 71.40
C GLU A 56 -6.54 23.51 72.91
N ASP A 57 -5.39 23.25 73.55
CA ASP A 57 -5.28 22.93 74.97
C ASP A 57 -4.98 24.16 75.85
N ARG A 58 -4.86 25.35 75.26
CA ARG A 58 -4.57 26.59 75.99
C ARG A 58 -5.86 27.15 76.56
N ASN A 59 -5.86 27.41 77.86
CA ASN A 59 -6.90 28.17 78.54
C ASN A 59 -6.42 29.61 78.83
N GLU A 60 -7.33 30.47 79.28
CA GLU A 60 -7.04 31.87 79.64
C GLU A 60 -5.90 31.98 80.69
N ASN A 61 -5.73 30.96 81.53
CA ASN A 61 -4.71 30.94 82.57
C ASN A 61 -3.32 30.52 82.08
N THR A 62 -3.20 29.96 80.87
CA THR A 62 -1.93 29.43 80.35
C THR A 62 -0.89 30.53 80.17
N VAL A 63 -1.32 31.75 79.84
CA VAL A 63 -0.45 32.92 79.65
C VAL A 63 0.29 33.29 80.94
N TYR A 64 -0.30 33.08 82.12
CA TYR A 64 0.34 33.42 83.40
C TYR A 64 1.49 32.50 83.79
N TYR A 65 1.58 31.32 83.18
CA TYR A 65 2.62 30.32 83.49
C TYR A 65 3.60 30.13 82.34
N TRP A 66 3.58 31.01 81.33
CA TRP A 66 4.33 30.84 80.10
C TRP A 66 5.82 30.64 80.33
N ASP A 67 6.40 31.41 81.26
CA ASP A 67 7.82 31.34 81.61
C ASP A 67 8.19 30.06 82.38
N LEU A 68 7.21 29.39 83.00
CA LEU A 68 7.41 28.13 83.71
C LEU A 68 7.20 26.91 82.82
N LEU A 69 6.62 27.07 81.63
CA LEU A 69 6.34 25.96 80.70
C LEU A 69 7.60 25.15 80.35
N PRO A 70 8.76 25.76 80.03
CA PRO A 70 10.00 25.02 79.79
C PRO A 70 10.37 24.09 80.96
N VAL A 71 10.29 24.60 82.19
CA VAL A 71 10.65 23.86 83.41
C VAL A 71 9.63 22.76 83.71
N ILE A 72 8.34 23.03 83.49
CA ILE A 72 7.27 22.04 83.62
C ILE A 72 7.46 20.90 82.61
N ASN A 73 7.76 21.23 81.36
CA ASN A 73 7.97 20.26 80.29
C ASN A 73 9.24 19.45 80.53
N LEU A 74 10.36 20.09 80.90
CA LEU A 74 11.57 19.42 81.37
C LEU A 74 11.26 18.40 82.47
N THR A 75 10.48 18.82 83.48
CA THR A 75 10.07 17.92 84.58
C THR A 75 9.25 16.74 84.07
N ARG A 76 8.32 16.97 83.13
CA ARG A 76 7.49 15.89 82.54
C ARG A 76 8.33 14.91 81.75
N VAL A 77 9.24 15.40 80.90
CA VAL A 77 10.15 14.56 80.10
C VAL A 77 11.06 13.76 81.03
N SER A 78 11.71 14.41 82.00
CA SER A 78 12.56 13.72 82.97
C SER A 78 11.79 12.65 83.75
N LYS A 79 10.55 12.94 84.19
CA LYS A 79 9.68 11.95 84.85
C LYS A 79 9.33 10.78 83.94
N HIS A 80 9.03 11.04 82.68
CA HIS A 80 8.67 10.02 81.71
C HIS A 80 9.85 9.08 81.41
N LEU A 81 11.05 9.63 81.22
CA LEU A 81 12.26 8.83 80.98
C LEU A 81 12.58 7.88 82.13
N VAL A 82 12.23 8.26 83.36
CA VAL A 82 12.48 7.44 84.56
C VAL A 82 11.22 6.72 85.06
N SER A 83 10.08 6.81 84.35
CA SER A 83 8.82 6.19 84.79
C SER A 83 8.87 4.67 84.78
N ILE A 84 9.77 4.11 83.95
CA ILE A 84 10.03 2.66 83.86
C ILE A 84 10.87 2.19 85.06
N MET A 85 11.40 3.10 85.88
CA MET A 85 12.13 2.81 87.12
C MET A 85 11.26 3.20 88.33
N PRO A 86 10.50 2.24 88.93
CA PRO A 86 9.53 2.52 89.99
C PRO A 86 10.13 3.17 91.23
N GLN A 87 11.45 2.98 91.42
CA GLN A 87 12.20 3.48 92.57
C GLN A 87 12.48 5.00 92.49
N VAL A 88 12.31 5.63 91.31
CA VAL A 88 12.67 7.04 91.08
C VAL A 88 11.50 7.87 90.52
N GLY A 89 10.48 7.25 89.93
CA GLY A 89 9.37 7.92 89.22
C GLY A 89 8.56 8.94 90.04
N GLY A 90 8.61 8.90 91.37
CA GLY A 90 7.93 9.86 92.25
C GLY A 90 8.74 11.09 92.67
N ALA A 91 10.06 11.13 92.42
CA ALA A 91 10.95 12.05 93.13
C ALA A 91 11.22 13.40 92.41
N ILE A 92 11.13 13.47 91.08
CA ILE A 92 11.53 14.68 90.33
C ILE A 92 10.39 15.71 90.32
N SER A 93 10.47 16.74 91.15
CA SER A 93 9.59 17.92 91.12
C SER A 93 10.17 19.12 90.35
N ILE A 94 9.31 20.07 89.98
CA ILE A 94 9.67 21.35 89.34
C ILE A 94 10.69 22.14 90.19
N MET A 95 10.61 22.01 91.52
CA MET A 95 11.52 22.72 92.44
C MET A 95 12.98 22.31 92.27
N HIS A 96 13.26 21.07 91.83
CA HIS A 96 14.64 20.64 91.59
C HIS A 96 15.31 21.39 90.43
N PHE A 97 14.53 22.03 89.55
CA PHE A 97 15.06 22.83 88.45
C PHE A 97 15.02 24.33 88.74
N LEU A 98 13.99 24.81 89.46
CA LEU A 98 13.91 26.22 89.87
C LEU A 98 14.88 26.57 91.00
N GLN A 99 15.08 25.65 91.94
CA GLN A 99 15.95 25.80 93.11
C GLN A 99 16.81 24.54 93.31
N PRO A 100 17.73 24.26 92.38
CA PRO A 100 18.54 23.05 92.42
C PRO A 100 19.46 23.02 93.65
N THR A 101 19.53 21.86 94.27
CA THR A 101 20.57 21.53 95.26
C THR A 101 21.57 20.59 94.62
N VAL A 102 22.84 20.63 95.07
CA VAL A 102 23.90 19.76 94.53
C VAL A 102 23.45 18.29 94.53
N THR A 103 22.83 17.83 95.62
CA THR A 103 22.36 16.45 95.76
C THR A 103 21.27 16.09 94.77
N ALA A 104 20.26 16.96 94.57
CA ALA A 104 19.17 16.71 93.65
C ALA A 104 19.65 16.74 92.18
N SER A 105 20.38 17.78 91.79
CA SER A 105 20.93 17.92 90.45
C SER A 105 21.86 16.78 90.09
N HIS A 106 22.75 16.39 91.01
CA HIS A 106 23.63 15.24 90.83
C HIS A 106 22.83 13.95 90.59
N SER A 107 21.79 13.70 91.40
CA SER A 107 21.00 12.47 91.29
C SER A 107 20.22 12.39 89.98
N ILE A 108 19.61 13.50 89.56
CA ILE A 108 18.85 13.59 88.30
C ILE A 108 19.79 13.44 87.11
N LEU A 109 20.89 14.20 87.09
CA LEU A 109 21.86 14.15 85.98
C LEU A 109 22.55 12.80 85.89
N LEU A 110 22.97 12.19 87.00
CA LEU A 110 23.57 10.85 87.01
C LEU A 110 22.64 9.82 86.38
N LEU A 111 21.36 9.85 86.76
CA LEU A 111 20.38 8.91 86.24
C LEU A 111 20.16 9.06 84.74
N LEU A 112 19.92 10.29 84.28
CA LEU A 112 19.64 10.56 82.88
C LEU A 112 20.90 10.41 82.00
N PHE A 113 22.07 10.76 82.51
CA PHE A 113 23.35 10.53 81.85
C PHE A 113 23.62 9.04 81.68
N ASN A 114 23.40 8.22 82.72
CA ASN A 114 23.56 6.77 82.60
C ASN A 114 22.57 6.15 81.61
N LEU A 115 21.33 6.65 81.59
CA LEU A 115 20.34 6.22 80.59
C LEU A 115 20.81 6.53 79.16
N MET A 116 21.33 7.73 78.94
CA MET A 116 21.89 8.14 77.65
C MET A 116 23.09 7.29 77.24
N VAL A 117 24.06 7.07 78.13
CA VAL A 117 25.23 6.23 77.85
C VAL A 117 24.79 4.80 77.51
N PHE A 118 23.86 4.24 78.29
CA PHE A 118 23.30 2.91 78.02
C PHE A 118 22.61 2.86 76.65
N ASN A 119 21.77 3.85 76.33
CA ASN A 119 21.08 3.90 75.03
C ASN A 119 22.07 3.97 73.87
N ASN A 120 23.10 4.82 73.97
CA ASN A 120 24.14 4.94 72.94
C ASN A 120 24.89 3.62 72.73
N GLU A 121 25.15 2.85 73.78
CA GLU A 121 25.77 1.54 73.68
C GLU A 121 24.84 0.51 73.01
N GLN A 122 23.56 0.49 73.37
CA GLN A 122 22.58 -0.40 72.74
C GLN A 122 22.34 -0.05 71.27
N MET A 123 22.29 1.25 70.92
CA MET A 123 22.16 1.69 69.53
C MET A 123 23.35 1.23 68.68
N ARG A 124 24.57 1.23 69.22
CA ARG A 124 25.75 0.65 68.53
C ARG A 124 25.60 -0.84 68.26
N ASN A 125 24.96 -1.58 69.16
CA ASN A 125 24.70 -3.02 68.96
C ASN A 125 23.60 -3.26 67.91
N ILE A 126 22.64 -2.34 67.76
CA ILE A 126 21.53 -2.45 66.81
C ILE A 126 21.93 -1.95 65.40
N SER A 127 22.85 -0.98 65.32
CA SER A 127 23.28 -0.33 64.07
C SER A 127 23.57 -1.30 62.91
N PRO A 128 24.29 -2.44 63.10
CA PRO A 128 24.57 -3.37 62.00
C PRO A 128 23.30 -4.01 61.42
N TYR A 129 22.32 -4.30 62.28
CA TYR A 129 21.04 -4.90 61.85
C TYR A 129 20.16 -3.88 61.12
N GLU A 130 20.22 -2.62 61.56
CA GLU A 130 19.52 -1.52 60.90
C GLU A 130 20.09 -1.27 59.49
N GLU A 131 21.42 -1.24 59.36
CA GLU A 131 22.10 -1.15 58.05
C GLU A 131 21.74 -2.32 57.12
N GLU A 132 21.68 -3.55 57.64
CA GLU A 132 21.25 -4.72 56.88
C GLU A 132 19.80 -4.58 56.40
N LEU A 133 18.90 -4.13 57.27
CA LEU A 133 17.48 -3.93 56.95
C LEU A 133 17.30 -2.89 55.84
N PHE A 134 18.02 -1.76 55.92
CA PHE A 134 17.98 -0.74 54.89
C PHE A 134 18.54 -1.25 53.56
N ALA A 135 19.68 -1.95 53.58
CA ALA A 135 20.25 -2.56 52.38
C ALA A 135 19.29 -3.58 51.72
N LYS A 136 18.56 -4.37 52.53
CA LYS A 136 17.54 -5.28 52.03
C LYS A 136 16.33 -4.56 51.44
N THR A 137 15.93 -3.45 52.04
CA THR A 137 14.85 -2.60 51.53
C THR A 137 15.20 -2.04 50.16
N ASP A 138 16.44 -1.60 49.96
CA ASP A 138 16.91 -1.11 48.65
C ASP A 138 16.98 -2.22 47.60
N GLN A 139 17.40 -3.44 48.00
CA GLN A 139 17.34 -4.61 47.11
C GLN A 139 15.90 -4.93 46.66
N VAL A 140 14.93 -4.83 47.57
CA VAL A 140 13.51 -5.05 47.24
C VAL A 140 13.02 -4.01 46.24
N LYS A 141 13.32 -2.72 46.46
CA LYS A 141 12.96 -1.66 45.50
C LYS A 141 13.55 -1.91 44.11
N ALA A 142 14.84 -2.27 44.03
CA ALA A 142 15.48 -2.57 42.75
C ALA A 142 14.84 -3.78 42.03
N LEU A 143 14.39 -4.79 42.79
CA LEU A 143 13.65 -5.93 42.22
C LEU A 143 12.25 -5.54 41.75
N GLU A 144 11.55 -4.66 42.47
CA GLU A 144 10.25 -4.12 42.06
C GLU A 144 10.36 -3.29 40.78
N GLU A 145 11.37 -2.42 40.66
CA GLU A 145 11.66 -1.68 39.43
C GLU A 145 11.91 -2.63 38.26
N LYS A 146 12.78 -3.63 38.44
CA LYS A 146 13.07 -4.63 37.40
C LYS A 146 11.82 -5.41 36.98
N LYS A 147 10.95 -5.77 37.93
CA LYS A 147 9.66 -6.42 37.65
C LYS A 147 8.78 -5.51 36.80
N ASN A 148 8.70 -4.21 37.13
CA ASN A 148 7.90 -3.25 36.38
C ASN A 148 8.41 -3.08 34.95
N THR A 149 9.73 -2.97 34.75
CA THR A 149 10.32 -2.90 33.40
C THR A 149 10.01 -4.16 32.58
N LEU A 150 10.07 -5.35 33.18
CA LEU A 150 9.73 -6.59 32.49
C LEU A 150 8.25 -6.66 32.10
N LEU A 151 7.35 -6.13 32.95
CA LEU A 151 5.92 -6.04 32.63
C LEU A 151 5.65 -5.07 31.46
N GLU A 152 6.37 -3.94 31.42
CA GLU A 152 6.29 -3.00 30.29
C GLU A 152 6.74 -3.65 28.98
N MET A 153 7.89 -4.32 28.98
CA MET A 153 8.38 -5.06 27.80
C MET A 153 7.40 -6.15 27.34
N LEU A 154 6.76 -6.86 28.28
CA LEU A 154 5.77 -7.89 27.96
C LEU A 154 4.51 -7.28 27.32
N ASN A 155 4.06 -6.13 27.82
CA ASN A 155 2.94 -5.39 27.25
C ASN A 155 3.25 -4.86 25.84
N GLU A 156 4.47 -4.37 25.61
CA GLU A 156 4.92 -3.96 24.27
C GLU A 156 4.93 -5.15 23.30
N GLN A 157 5.51 -6.28 23.68
CA GLN A 157 5.50 -7.49 22.87
C GLN A 157 4.07 -7.97 22.55
N ALA A 158 3.15 -7.92 23.52
CA ALA A 158 1.76 -8.26 23.30
C ALA A 158 1.09 -7.32 22.27
N LYS A 159 1.35 -6.01 22.38
CA LYS A 159 0.85 -5.00 21.43
C LYS A 159 1.42 -5.21 20.03
N GLU A 160 2.71 -5.51 19.90
CA GLU A 160 3.34 -5.83 18.62
C GLU A 160 2.78 -7.11 18.01
N LYS A 161 2.57 -8.15 18.82
CA LYS A 161 1.95 -9.41 18.38
C LYS A 161 0.52 -9.16 17.86
N GLY A 162 -0.26 -8.33 18.54
CA GLY A 162 -1.59 -7.89 18.07
C GLY A 162 -1.51 -7.14 16.73
N LYS A 163 -0.58 -6.19 16.58
CA LYS A 163 -0.35 -5.50 15.29
C LYS A 163 0.10 -6.46 14.19
N ARG A 164 0.91 -7.48 14.50
CA ARG A 164 1.36 -8.49 13.54
C ARG A 164 0.20 -9.38 13.11
N ALA A 165 -0.67 -9.81 14.03
CA ALA A 165 -1.87 -10.57 13.72
C ALA A 165 -2.80 -9.77 12.80
N GLY A 166 -3.08 -8.51 13.10
CA GLY A 166 -3.91 -7.66 12.23
C GLY A 166 -3.29 -7.38 10.85
N ARG A 167 -1.95 -7.36 10.73
CA ARG A 167 -1.28 -7.31 9.42
C ARG A 167 -1.43 -8.62 8.64
N LEU A 168 -1.33 -9.76 9.32
CA LEU A 168 -1.52 -11.07 8.69
C LEU A 168 -2.96 -11.28 8.22
N GLU A 169 -3.96 -10.85 8.99
CA GLU A 169 -5.37 -10.91 8.57
C GLU A 169 -5.64 -10.09 7.30
N LYS A 170 -5.02 -8.90 7.19
CA LYS A 170 -5.12 -8.10 5.96
C LYS A 170 -4.47 -8.78 4.78
N LEU A 171 -3.27 -9.33 4.96
CA LEU A 171 -2.60 -10.08 3.89
C LEU A 171 -3.41 -11.31 3.47
N ASP A 172 -4.04 -12.02 4.41
CA ASP A 172 -4.89 -13.17 4.10
C ASP A 172 -6.16 -12.75 3.31
N HIS A 173 -6.72 -11.59 3.63
CA HIS A 173 -7.81 -11.00 2.85
C HIS A 173 -7.37 -10.60 1.44
N ASP A 174 -6.24 -9.90 1.31
CA ASP A 174 -5.69 -9.48 0.03
C ASP A 174 -5.34 -10.69 -0.85
N ILE A 175 -4.76 -11.76 -0.28
CA ILE A 175 -4.49 -13.02 -0.99
C ILE A 175 -5.79 -13.63 -1.54
N LYS A 176 -6.85 -13.69 -0.74
CA LYS A 176 -8.15 -14.21 -1.20
C LYS A 176 -8.73 -13.38 -2.34
N GLN A 177 -8.62 -12.05 -2.26
CA GLN A 177 -9.06 -11.17 -3.33
C GLN A 177 -8.25 -11.43 -4.62
N PHE A 178 -6.92 -11.52 -4.53
CA PHE A 178 -6.09 -11.82 -5.69
C PHE A 178 -6.33 -13.22 -6.26
N ASP A 179 -6.64 -14.22 -5.43
CA ASP A 179 -7.02 -15.55 -5.91
C ASP A 179 -8.36 -15.53 -6.67
N GLU A 180 -9.32 -14.71 -6.23
CA GLU A 180 -10.59 -14.49 -6.93
C GLU A 180 -10.37 -13.74 -8.26
N GLU A 181 -9.57 -12.68 -8.27
CA GLU A 181 -9.20 -11.93 -9.48
C GLU A 181 -8.48 -12.83 -10.50
N LEU A 182 -7.52 -13.65 -10.04
CA LEU A 182 -6.80 -14.60 -10.88
C LEU A 182 -7.75 -15.67 -11.46
N LYS A 183 -8.77 -16.07 -10.71
CA LYS A 183 -9.78 -17.01 -11.20
C LYS A 183 -10.62 -16.38 -12.32
N GLN A 184 -11.07 -15.13 -12.14
CA GLN A 184 -11.80 -14.39 -13.17
C GLN A 184 -10.96 -14.19 -14.43
N GLU A 185 -9.69 -13.82 -14.29
CA GLU A 185 -8.77 -13.64 -15.42
C GLU A 185 -8.56 -14.95 -16.19
N LYS A 186 -8.47 -16.08 -15.49
CA LYS A 186 -8.39 -17.41 -16.14
C LYS A 186 -9.67 -17.76 -16.88
N GLU A 187 -10.84 -17.46 -16.32
CA GLU A 187 -12.13 -17.68 -16.98
C GLU A 187 -12.21 -16.85 -18.27
N VAL A 188 -11.87 -15.57 -18.23
CA VAL A 188 -11.80 -14.69 -19.42
C VAL A 188 -10.79 -15.21 -20.45
N HIS A 189 -9.60 -15.59 -20.02
CA HIS A 189 -8.58 -16.13 -20.94
C HIS A 189 -9.04 -17.46 -21.58
N ASP A 190 -9.76 -18.31 -20.85
CA ASP A 190 -10.32 -19.54 -21.42
C ASP A 190 -11.45 -19.24 -22.43
N GLU A 191 -12.26 -18.20 -22.21
CA GLU A 191 -13.24 -17.70 -23.19
C GLU A 191 -12.55 -17.16 -24.45
N GLU A 192 -11.57 -16.26 -24.30
CA GLU A 192 -10.77 -15.73 -25.43
C GLU A 192 -10.07 -16.84 -26.22
N ARG A 193 -9.56 -17.87 -25.53
CA ARG A 193 -8.96 -19.04 -26.19
C ARG A 193 -9.97 -19.80 -27.02
N GLN A 194 -11.20 -20.00 -26.52
CA GLN A 194 -12.26 -20.68 -27.26
C GLN A 194 -12.69 -19.86 -28.50
N GLU A 195 -12.82 -18.54 -28.36
CA GLU A 195 -13.11 -17.64 -29.48
C GLU A 195 -12.01 -17.70 -30.54
N LEU A 196 -10.75 -17.64 -30.13
CA LEU A 196 -9.61 -17.75 -31.04
C LEU A 196 -9.60 -19.10 -31.78
N GLU A 197 -9.89 -20.20 -31.08
CA GLU A 197 -9.97 -21.53 -31.69
C GLU A 197 -11.10 -21.61 -32.73
N ALA A 198 -12.26 -20.99 -32.46
CA ALA A 198 -13.36 -20.89 -33.40
C ALA A 198 -12.96 -20.11 -34.67
N VAL A 199 -12.30 -18.95 -34.50
CA VAL A 199 -11.79 -18.13 -35.62
C VAL A 199 -10.75 -18.89 -36.44
N LEU A 200 -9.83 -19.61 -35.78
CA LEU A 200 -8.84 -20.44 -36.49
C LEU A 200 -9.49 -21.56 -37.30
N LYS A 201 -10.57 -22.16 -36.78
CA LYS A 201 -11.33 -23.19 -37.50
C LYS A 201 -12.05 -22.61 -38.73
N GLU A 202 -12.69 -21.45 -38.59
CA GLU A 202 -13.32 -20.74 -39.70
C GLU A 202 -12.29 -20.32 -40.76
N THR A 203 -11.13 -19.84 -40.32
CA THR A 203 -10.02 -19.46 -41.21
C THR A 203 -9.55 -20.67 -42.02
N ARG A 204 -9.32 -21.83 -41.39
CA ARG A 204 -8.95 -23.07 -42.09
C ARG A 204 -10.01 -23.53 -43.09
N GLN A 205 -11.31 -23.38 -42.77
CA GLN A 205 -12.39 -23.69 -43.70
C GLN A 205 -12.37 -22.75 -44.90
N THR A 206 -12.14 -21.47 -44.66
CA THR A 206 -12.04 -20.45 -45.72
C THR A 206 -10.84 -20.70 -46.63
N GLU A 207 -9.68 -21.06 -46.07
CA GLU A 207 -8.49 -21.45 -46.83
C GLU A 207 -8.75 -22.68 -47.71
N MET A 208 -9.43 -23.71 -47.17
CA MET A 208 -9.81 -24.90 -47.94
C MET A 208 -10.74 -24.55 -49.10
N LEU A 209 -11.76 -23.72 -48.86
CA LEU A 209 -12.68 -23.25 -49.91
C LEU A 209 -11.94 -22.44 -50.97
N LEU A 210 -11.03 -21.56 -50.55
CA LEU A 210 -10.22 -20.74 -51.45
C LEU A 210 -9.33 -21.62 -52.35
N GLU A 211 -8.75 -22.68 -51.81
CA GLU A 211 -7.95 -23.64 -52.59
C GLU A 211 -8.82 -24.46 -53.56
N GLN A 212 -10.02 -24.89 -53.15
CA GLN A 212 -11.01 -25.51 -54.05
C GLN A 212 -11.43 -24.56 -55.19
N LYS A 213 -11.61 -23.26 -54.90
CA LYS A 213 -11.95 -22.28 -55.94
C LYS A 213 -10.79 -22.00 -56.88
N LYS A 214 -9.54 -21.96 -56.38
CA LYS A 214 -8.34 -21.86 -57.22
C LYS A 214 -8.21 -23.03 -58.17
N THR A 215 -8.32 -24.26 -57.67
CA THR A 215 -8.26 -25.47 -58.50
C THR A 215 -9.38 -25.51 -59.54
N HIS A 216 -10.61 -25.09 -59.18
CA HIS A 216 -11.70 -24.96 -60.14
C HIS A 216 -11.44 -23.90 -61.21
N ARG A 217 -10.91 -22.73 -60.83
CA ARG A 217 -10.49 -21.68 -61.77
C ARG A 217 -9.44 -22.22 -62.73
N ASP A 218 -8.41 -22.91 -62.23
CA ASP A 218 -7.33 -23.43 -63.05
C ASP A 218 -7.83 -24.52 -64.01
N ALA A 219 -8.77 -25.36 -63.58
CA ALA A 219 -9.47 -26.33 -64.44
C ALA A 219 -10.28 -25.65 -65.55
N LEU A 220 -11.01 -24.56 -65.23
CA LEU A 220 -11.75 -23.77 -66.23
C LEU A 220 -10.79 -23.09 -67.22
N VAL A 221 -9.67 -22.55 -66.75
CA VAL A 221 -8.65 -21.95 -67.64
C VAL A 221 -8.08 -23.02 -68.58
N ALA A 222 -7.79 -24.22 -68.09
CA ALA A 222 -7.33 -25.34 -68.91
C ALA A 222 -8.39 -25.77 -69.95
N GLU A 223 -9.68 -25.82 -69.57
CA GLU A 223 -10.79 -26.09 -70.49
C GLU A 223 -10.91 -25.03 -71.58
N VAL A 224 -10.84 -23.74 -71.21
CA VAL A 224 -10.86 -22.63 -72.17
C VAL A 224 -9.69 -22.73 -73.13
N ALA A 225 -8.50 -23.04 -72.64
CA ALA A 225 -7.32 -23.25 -73.48
C ALA A 225 -7.53 -24.43 -74.45
N ARG A 226 -8.07 -25.55 -73.99
CA ARG A 226 -8.39 -26.72 -74.83
C ARG A 226 -9.41 -26.38 -75.92
N ARG A 227 -10.51 -25.69 -75.56
CA ARG A 227 -11.54 -25.25 -76.53
C ARG A 227 -11.02 -24.23 -77.52
N LYS A 228 -10.08 -23.37 -77.12
CA LYS A 228 -9.38 -22.48 -78.06
C LYS A 228 -8.51 -23.28 -79.03
N ALA A 229 -7.76 -24.27 -78.53
CA ALA A 229 -6.94 -25.13 -79.39
C ALA A 229 -7.78 -25.95 -80.38
N LEU A 230 -8.91 -26.52 -79.94
CA LEU A 230 -9.87 -27.22 -80.82
C LEU A 230 -10.43 -26.29 -81.90
N ARG A 231 -10.82 -25.05 -81.57
CA ARG A 231 -11.26 -24.07 -82.57
C ARG A 231 -10.20 -23.71 -83.61
N VAL A 232 -8.92 -23.71 -83.23
CA VAL A 232 -7.82 -23.50 -84.18
C VAL A 232 -7.70 -24.71 -85.10
N TYR A 233 -7.82 -25.92 -84.56
CA TYR A 233 -7.83 -27.15 -85.36
C TYR A 233 -8.98 -27.17 -86.38
N ASP A 234 -10.20 -26.83 -85.94
CA ASP A 234 -11.36 -26.71 -86.82
C ASP A 234 -11.17 -25.65 -87.90
N ALA A 235 -10.53 -24.51 -87.57
CA ALA A 235 -10.23 -23.45 -88.54
C ALA A 235 -9.19 -23.89 -89.58
N ASP A 236 -8.17 -24.65 -89.17
CA ASP A 236 -7.16 -25.21 -90.08
C ASP A 236 -7.78 -26.30 -90.98
N ASP A 237 -8.68 -27.14 -90.46
CA ASP A 237 -9.42 -28.13 -91.26
C ASP A 237 -10.35 -27.45 -92.29
N ILE A 238 -11.07 -26.39 -91.89
CA ILE A 238 -11.89 -25.59 -92.81
C ILE A 238 -11.02 -24.94 -93.89
N LYS A 239 -9.83 -24.45 -93.52
CA LYS A 239 -8.90 -23.83 -94.47
C LYS A 239 -8.35 -24.86 -95.45
N ALA A 240 -7.99 -26.06 -94.99
CA ALA A 240 -7.56 -27.16 -95.85
C ALA A 240 -8.68 -27.59 -96.82
N GLN A 241 -9.93 -27.68 -96.36
CA GLN A 241 -11.09 -27.96 -97.22
C GLN A 241 -11.33 -26.85 -98.24
N ALA A 242 -11.16 -25.58 -97.85
CA ALA A 242 -11.29 -24.45 -98.76
C ALA A 242 -10.17 -24.42 -99.81
N GLU A 243 -8.93 -24.72 -99.44
CA GLU A 243 -7.79 -24.83 -100.36
C GLU A 243 -8.00 -25.99 -101.36
N GLN A 244 -8.49 -27.14 -100.89
CA GLN A 244 -8.82 -28.27 -101.76
C GLN A 244 -9.99 -27.97 -102.71
N ALA A 245 -11.03 -27.26 -102.24
CA ALA A 245 -12.11 -26.80 -103.10
C ALA A 245 -11.61 -25.79 -104.17
N THR A 246 -10.64 -24.95 -103.82
CA THR A 246 -10.02 -23.98 -104.74
C THR A 246 -9.18 -24.68 -105.81
N GLN A 247 -8.40 -25.70 -105.43
CA GLN A 247 -7.66 -26.54 -106.39
C GLN A 247 -8.60 -27.28 -107.35
N ASN A 248 -9.69 -27.87 -106.84
CA ASN A 248 -10.69 -28.53 -107.67
C ASN A 248 -11.35 -27.55 -108.67
N LEU A 249 -11.58 -26.30 -108.26
CA LEU A 249 -12.07 -25.24 -109.13
C LEU A 249 -11.07 -24.88 -110.23
N GLN A 250 -9.78 -24.75 -109.90
CA GLN A 250 -8.74 -24.52 -110.91
C GLN A 250 -8.62 -25.66 -111.92
N GLU A 251 -8.67 -26.93 -111.47
CA GLU A 251 -8.67 -28.08 -112.39
C GLU A 251 -9.91 -28.10 -113.30
N LEU A 252 -11.06 -27.63 -112.80
CA LEU A 252 -12.28 -27.50 -113.60
C LEU A 252 -12.18 -26.33 -114.60
N GLU A 253 -11.57 -25.21 -114.21
CA GLU A 253 -11.27 -24.08 -115.11
C GLU A 253 -10.29 -24.50 -116.21
N GLU A 254 -9.22 -25.22 -115.89
CA GLU A 254 -8.28 -25.75 -116.89
C GLU A 254 -8.96 -26.74 -117.85
N LYS A 255 -9.87 -27.58 -117.35
CA LYS A 255 -10.71 -28.45 -118.21
C LYS A 255 -11.66 -27.62 -119.08
N LEU A 256 -12.25 -26.55 -118.55
CA LEU A 256 -13.10 -25.65 -119.32
C LEU A 256 -12.32 -24.96 -120.44
N ASP A 257 -11.12 -24.47 -120.17
CA ASP A 257 -10.22 -23.86 -121.17
C ASP A 257 -9.78 -24.88 -122.23
N SER A 258 -9.51 -26.13 -121.83
CA SER A 258 -9.23 -27.21 -122.78
C SER A 258 -10.43 -27.49 -123.70
N LEU A 259 -11.65 -27.46 -123.16
CA LEU A 259 -12.89 -27.63 -123.92
C LEU A 259 -13.16 -26.43 -124.83
N GLN A 260 -12.92 -25.19 -124.37
CA GLN A 260 -13.01 -24.00 -125.21
C GLN A 260 -12.02 -24.04 -126.37
N THR A 261 -10.80 -24.54 -126.14
CA THR A 261 -9.79 -24.70 -127.19
C THR A 261 -10.24 -25.74 -128.24
N ILE A 262 -10.82 -26.86 -127.80
CA ILE A 262 -11.43 -27.87 -128.68
C ILE A 262 -12.62 -27.28 -129.47
N LEU A 263 -13.44 -26.46 -128.81
CA LEU A 263 -14.60 -25.82 -129.42
C LEU A 263 -14.16 -24.79 -130.49
N MET A 264 -13.10 -24.02 -130.23
CA MET A 264 -12.50 -23.10 -131.20
C MET A 264 -11.88 -23.85 -132.41
N GLN A 265 -11.28 -25.03 -132.20
CA GLN A 265 -10.83 -25.89 -133.29
C GLN A 265 -12.01 -26.44 -134.12
N LYS A 266 -13.13 -26.77 -133.47
CA LYS A 266 -14.37 -27.19 -134.14
C LYS A 266 -15.04 -26.04 -134.91
N GLU A 267 -15.06 -24.83 -134.38
CA GLU A 267 -15.54 -23.62 -135.08
C GLU A 267 -14.68 -23.29 -136.30
N ASN A 268 -13.35 -23.42 -136.22
CA ASN A 268 -12.47 -23.25 -137.38
C ASN A 268 -12.68 -24.35 -138.44
N SER A 269 -13.03 -25.57 -138.02
CA SER A 269 -13.44 -26.65 -138.94
C SER A 269 -14.80 -26.35 -139.60
N LEU A 270 -15.72 -25.70 -138.88
CA LEU A 270 -17.05 -25.30 -139.38
C LEU A 270 -16.96 -24.12 -140.38
N LYS A 271 -16.07 -23.15 -140.13
CA LYS A 271 -15.79 -22.01 -141.03
C LYS A 271 -15.20 -22.43 -142.38
N ASN A 272 -14.45 -23.53 -142.43
CA ASN A 272 -13.95 -24.11 -143.68
C ASN A 272 -15.03 -24.88 -144.48
N LEU A 273 -16.12 -25.30 -143.83
CA LEU A 273 -17.27 -25.97 -144.46
C LEU A 273 -18.38 -24.99 -144.92
N GLN A 274 -18.44 -23.78 -144.37
CA GLN A 274 -19.45 -22.75 -144.69
C GLN A 274 -19.10 -21.84 -145.88
N THR A 275 -18.00 -22.11 -146.61
CA THR A 275 -17.59 -21.37 -147.82
C THR A 275 -18.05 -21.97 -149.15
N ILE A 276 -18.86 -23.03 -149.15
CA ILE A 276 -19.59 -23.48 -150.36
C ILE A 276 -21.00 -22.89 -150.31
N LYS A 277 -21.02 -21.72 -150.91
CA LYS A 277 -22.05 -20.72 -151.17
C LYS A 277 -23.38 -21.28 -151.72
N PRO A 278 -24.51 -20.63 -151.40
CA PRO A 278 -25.88 -21.10 -151.54
C PRO A 278 -26.49 -20.84 -152.92
N ASN A 279 -27.61 -21.52 -153.20
CA ASN A 279 -28.66 -21.10 -154.13
C ASN A 279 -30.00 -21.77 -153.76
N LEU A 280 -31.08 -20.99 -153.86
CA LEU A 280 -32.51 -21.32 -153.77
C LEU A 280 -33.10 -21.33 -152.36
N ASP A 281 -33.25 -20.14 -151.75
CA ASP A 281 -34.36 -19.20 -151.92
C ASP A 281 -35.73 -19.71 -151.43
N THR A 282 -36.13 -19.16 -150.29
CA THR A 282 -37.41 -18.47 -150.11
C THR A 282 -38.61 -19.02 -150.90
N ALA A 283 -39.31 -19.99 -150.31
CA ALA A 283 -40.65 -20.36 -150.78
C ALA A 283 -41.55 -21.04 -149.72
N ASN A 284 -41.50 -20.64 -148.44
CA ASN A 284 -42.67 -20.95 -147.59
C ASN A 284 -42.86 -19.97 -146.43
N ASN A 285 -42.86 -18.69 -146.81
CA ASN A 285 -43.78 -17.77 -146.19
C ASN A 285 -45.20 -18.36 -146.24
N LEU A 286 -45.93 -18.17 -145.14
CA LEU A 286 -47.36 -18.38 -144.93
C LEU A 286 -47.74 -19.72 -144.31
N LEU A 287 -47.59 -19.79 -142.98
CA LEU A 287 -48.74 -20.17 -142.15
C LEU A 287 -48.69 -19.39 -140.84
N HIS A 288 -48.77 -18.08 -141.02
CA HIS A 288 -49.21 -17.13 -140.02
C HIS A 288 -50.73 -17.24 -139.92
N GLU A 289 -51.19 -18.35 -139.35
CA GLU A 289 -52.58 -18.63 -139.00
C GLU A 289 -52.47 -19.97 -138.26
N ILE A 290 -52.47 -20.01 -136.94
CA ILE A 290 -53.69 -19.83 -136.17
C ILE A 290 -53.28 -19.32 -134.79
N MET A 291 -53.40 -17.99 -134.64
CA MET A 291 -53.97 -17.45 -133.42
C MET A 291 -55.27 -18.19 -133.11
N LYS A 292 -55.51 -18.49 -131.83
CA LYS A 292 -56.73 -19.03 -131.19
C LYS A 292 -56.76 -20.55 -131.08
N LEU A 293 -56.95 -21.18 -129.93
CA LEU A 293 -57.58 -20.83 -128.65
C LEU A 293 -56.92 -21.75 -127.58
N SER A 294 -56.60 -21.27 -126.38
CA SER A 294 -57.49 -21.03 -125.22
C SER A 294 -57.78 -22.30 -124.41
N ASP A 295 -57.73 -22.09 -123.09
CA ASP A 295 -58.30 -22.90 -121.99
C ASP A 295 -57.40 -24.06 -121.52
N SER A 296 -57.13 -24.25 -120.22
CA SER A 296 -58.00 -24.07 -119.02
C SER A 296 -57.07 -23.87 -117.77
N LEU A 297 -57.29 -23.05 -116.72
CA LEU A 297 -58.37 -23.01 -115.69
C LEU A 297 -58.84 -24.43 -115.32
N LYS A 298 -58.85 -24.94 -114.09
CA LYS A 298 -58.69 -24.47 -112.72
C LYS A 298 -58.76 -25.75 -111.85
N ASP A 299 -58.89 -25.56 -110.54
CA ASP A 299 -59.47 -26.46 -109.51
C ASP A 299 -58.48 -27.21 -108.61
N LEU A 300 -58.55 -27.18 -107.27
CA LEU A 300 -59.53 -26.69 -106.27
C LEU A 300 -58.83 -26.58 -104.88
N GLU A 301 -59.09 -25.55 -104.06
CA GLU A 301 -59.89 -25.55 -102.80
C GLU A 301 -59.39 -26.48 -101.66
N SER A 302 -59.29 -26.07 -100.39
CA SER A 302 -60.36 -25.56 -99.51
C SER A 302 -59.84 -25.19 -98.10
N GLY A 303 -60.59 -24.34 -97.37
CA GLY A 303 -60.59 -24.20 -95.89
C GLY A 303 -60.25 -22.78 -95.37
N ASP A 304 -61.17 -21.80 -95.30
CA ASP A 304 -62.13 -21.48 -94.20
C ASP A 304 -61.44 -21.30 -92.81
N LEU A 305 -61.61 -20.25 -91.97
CA LEU A 305 -62.64 -19.20 -91.76
C LEU A 305 -62.08 -17.99 -90.95
N ASP A 306 -62.84 -16.90 -90.97
CA ASP A 306 -62.84 -15.63 -90.17
C ASP A 306 -62.56 -15.79 -88.64
N GLY A 307 -62.30 -14.79 -87.78
CA GLY A 307 -62.38 -13.33 -87.75
C GLY A 307 -62.60 -12.88 -86.27
N ASP A 308 -61.87 -11.84 -85.82
CA ASP A 308 -62.09 -10.89 -84.70
C ASP A 308 -62.12 -11.26 -83.18
N SER A 309 -61.35 -10.44 -82.42
CA SER A 309 -61.75 -9.62 -81.24
C SER A 309 -61.66 -10.14 -79.77
N MET A 310 -60.84 -9.40 -78.99
CA MET A 310 -60.89 -9.04 -77.56
C MET A 310 -61.20 -10.10 -76.48
N GLU A 311 -60.15 -10.63 -75.84
CA GLU A 311 -60.10 -10.89 -74.39
C GLU A 311 -58.64 -11.22 -73.98
N GLY A 312 -57.90 -10.28 -73.39
CA GLY A 312 -56.50 -10.55 -73.02
C GLY A 312 -55.72 -9.44 -72.31
N GLU A 313 -56.21 -8.19 -72.34
CA GLU A 313 -55.49 -7.06 -71.69
C GLU A 313 -55.89 -6.86 -70.22
N LEU A 314 -57.04 -7.37 -69.78
CA LEU A 314 -57.58 -7.15 -68.43
C LEU A 314 -56.96 -8.05 -67.35
N ASP A 315 -56.51 -9.26 -67.71
CA ASP A 315 -55.85 -10.18 -66.76
C ASP A 315 -54.36 -9.86 -66.57
N VAL A 316 -53.69 -9.35 -67.60
CA VAL A 316 -52.29 -8.88 -67.54
C VAL A 316 -52.19 -7.62 -66.67
N LEU A 317 -53.13 -6.67 -66.82
CA LEU A 317 -53.16 -5.47 -65.97
C LEU A 317 -53.53 -5.77 -64.51
N ARG A 318 -54.33 -6.81 -64.23
CA ARG A 318 -54.65 -7.24 -62.85
C ARG A 318 -53.46 -7.91 -62.16
N THR A 319 -52.67 -8.69 -62.90
CA THR A 319 -51.45 -9.30 -62.37
C THR A 319 -50.38 -8.25 -62.09
N GLU A 320 -50.17 -7.30 -63.01
CA GLU A 320 -49.23 -6.18 -62.80
C GLU A 320 -49.63 -5.27 -61.62
N LEU A 321 -50.93 -5.02 -61.41
CA LEU A 321 -51.42 -4.22 -60.27
C LEU A 321 -51.26 -4.98 -58.95
N GLY A 322 -51.44 -6.31 -58.96
CA GLY A 322 -51.16 -7.19 -57.82
C GLY A 322 -49.68 -7.24 -57.44
N GLU A 323 -48.79 -7.35 -58.44
CA GLU A 323 -47.34 -7.34 -58.24
C GLU A 323 -46.84 -5.97 -57.73
N LEU A 324 -47.38 -4.86 -58.25
CA LEU A 324 -47.06 -3.53 -57.75
C LEU A 324 -47.59 -3.28 -56.32
N GLN A 325 -48.74 -3.83 -55.95
CA GLN A 325 -49.24 -3.79 -54.57
C GLN A 325 -48.38 -4.64 -53.63
N ALA A 326 -47.90 -5.81 -54.08
CA ALA A 326 -46.98 -6.64 -53.31
C ALA A 326 -45.65 -5.89 -53.07
N GLN A 327 -45.05 -5.32 -54.12
CA GLN A 327 -43.83 -4.52 -54.00
C GLN A 327 -43.99 -3.29 -53.10
N LEU A 328 -45.16 -2.64 -53.12
CA LEU A 328 -45.44 -1.49 -52.24
C LEU A 328 -45.59 -1.92 -50.78
N SER A 329 -46.20 -3.09 -50.51
CA SER A 329 -46.29 -3.64 -49.15
C SER A 329 -44.92 -4.08 -48.62
N GLU A 330 -44.06 -4.69 -49.45
CA GLU A 330 -42.67 -5.02 -49.10
C GLU A 330 -41.82 -3.76 -48.84
N LEU A 331 -41.98 -2.71 -49.65
CA LEU A 331 -41.30 -1.44 -49.40
C LEU A 331 -41.77 -0.77 -48.10
N GLN A 332 -43.04 -0.90 -47.75
CA GLN A 332 -43.57 -0.39 -46.48
C GLN A 332 -43.04 -1.18 -45.27
N THR A 333 -42.93 -2.51 -45.36
CA THR A 333 -42.34 -3.33 -44.28
C THR A 333 -40.85 -3.03 -44.11
N VAL A 334 -40.07 -2.96 -45.20
CA VAL A 334 -38.65 -2.59 -45.16
C VAL A 334 -38.45 -1.19 -44.56
N ARG A 335 -39.29 -0.22 -44.94
CA ARG A 335 -39.23 1.14 -44.39
C ARG A 335 -39.56 1.18 -42.89
N ASN A 336 -40.51 0.35 -42.43
CA ASN A 336 -40.85 0.25 -41.02
C ASN A 336 -39.74 -0.44 -40.21
N GLU A 337 -39.15 -1.52 -40.75
CA GLU A 337 -38.01 -2.20 -40.13
C GLU A 337 -36.79 -1.27 -40.01
N ASP A 338 -36.50 -0.49 -41.05
CA ASP A 338 -35.44 0.52 -41.01
C ASP A 338 -35.72 1.63 -40.00
N ALA A 339 -36.97 2.06 -39.86
CA ALA A 339 -37.35 3.04 -38.84
C ALA A 339 -37.13 2.49 -37.42
N ILE A 340 -37.49 1.22 -37.19
CA ILE A 340 -37.26 0.53 -35.91
C ILE A 340 -35.76 0.38 -35.63
N LYS A 341 -34.96 -0.05 -36.61
CA LYS A 341 -33.49 -0.16 -36.48
C LYS A 341 -32.85 1.19 -36.15
N ARG A 342 -33.30 2.28 -36.79
CA ARG A 342 -32.81 3.64 -36.48
C ARG A 342 -33.18 4.08 -35.07
N GLN A 343 -34.38 3.77 -34.61
CA GLN A 343 -34.82 4.08 -33.25
C GLN A 343 -34.01 3.30 -32.20
N GLN A 344 -33.77 2.01 -32.43
CA GLN A 344 -32.93 1.17 -31.57
C GLN A 344 -31.48 1.67 -31.54
N ALA A 345 -30.89 1.99 -32.69
CA ALA A 345 -29.54 2.56 -32.77
C ALA A 345 -29.44 3.94 -32.09
N ALA A 346 -30.51 4.73 -32.06
CA ALA A 346 -30.55 5.99 -31.31
C ALA A 346 -30.60 5.74 -29.79
N GLN A 347 -31.38 4.75 -29.34
CA GLN A 347 -31.47 4.36 -27.92
C GLN A 347 -30.14 3.78 -27.40
N ILE A 348 -29.48 2.90 -28.17
CA ILE A 348 -28.18 2.33 -27.83
C ILE A 348 -27.14 3.45 -27.66
N ARG A 349 -27.04 4.37 -28.64
CA ARG A 349 -26.13 5.52 -28.54
C ARG A 349 -26.41 6.42 -27.34
N GLN A 350 -27.68 6.56 -26.95
CA GLN A 350 -28.05 7.33 -25.76
C GLN A 350 -27.62 6.61 -24.48
N GLN A 351 -27.80 5.29 -24.41
CA GLN A 351 -27.34 4.47 -23.28
C GLN A 351 -25.81 4.48 -23.16
N GLU A 352 -25.09 4.26 -24.26
CA GLU A 352 -23.62 4.34 -24.31
C GLU A 352 -23.13 5.70 -23.84
N ARG A 353 -23.78 6.79 -24.27
CA ARG A 353 -23.45 8.14 -23.82
C ARG A 353 -23.65 8.31 -22.31
N THR A 354 -24.72 7.75 -21.74
CA THR A 354 -24.95 7.81 -20.29
C THR A 354 -23.91 7.01 -19.50
N VAL A 355 -23.52 5.83 -20.00
CA VAL A 355 -22.48 4.99 -19.37
C VAL A 355 -21.11 5.67 -19.46
N ALA A 356 -20.76 6.26 -20.61
CA ALA A 356 -19.52 7.02 -20.75
C ALA A 356 -19.48 8.23 -19.81
N GLN A 357 -20.62 8.90 -19.60
CA GLN A 357 -20.71 10.02 -18.66
C GLN A 357 -20.61 9.59 -17.19
N SER A 358 -21.16 8.43 -16.80
CA SER A 358 -20.98 7.91 -15.44
C SER A 358 -19.54 7.46 -15.20
N ALA A 359 -18.94 6.74 -16.16
CA ALA A 359 -17.54 6.33 -16.09
C ALA A 359 -16.58 7.53 -15.99
N LEU A 360 -16.86 8.62 -16.72
CA LEU A 360 -16.08 9.85 -16.62
C LEU A 360 -16.15 10.45 -15.20
N ARG A 361 -17.34 10.50 -14.59
CA ARG A 361 -17.52 11.00 -13.22
C ARG A 361 -16.81 10.14 -12.18
N GLU A 362 -16.88 8.82 -12.33
CA GLU A 362 -16.18 7.88 -11.45
C GLU A 362 -14.66 8.05 -11.56
N ALA A 363 -14.14 8.21 -12.78
CA ALA A 363 -12.72 8.48 -13.01
C ALA A 363 -12.28 9.83 -12.40
N GLU A 364 -13.08 10.89 -12.53
CA GLU A 364 -12.82 12.19 -11.89
C GLU A 364 -12.83 12.10 -10.35
N GLU A 365 -13.74 11.33 -9.77
CA GLU A 365 -13.80 11.13 -8.32
C GLU A 365 -12.62 10.31 -7.81
N GLN A 366 -12.20 9.28 -8.56
CA GLN A 366 -10.99 8.51 -8.26
C GLN A 366 -9.74 9.38 -8.36
N ASP A 367 -9.60 10.20 -9.41
CA ASP A 367 -8.46 11.11 -9.55
C ASP A 367 -8.41 12.11 -8.38
N LYS A 368 -9.57 12.68 -7.98
CA LYS A 368 -9.64 13.54 -6.80
C LYS A 368 -9.18 12.82 -5.53
N LYS A 369 -9.63 11.59 -5.29
CA LYS A 369 -9.19 10.77 -4.14
C LYS A 369 -7.68 10.50 -4.18
N MET A 370 -7.12 10.22 -5.36
CA MET A 370 -5.68 9.99 -5.53
C MET A 370 -4.86 11.25 -5.30
N ARG A 371 -5.32 12.42 -5.78
CA ARG A 371 -4.69 13.72 -5.49
C ARG A 371 -4.70 14.04 -4.00
N GLU A 372 -5.81 13.80 -3.30
CA GLU A 372 -5.88 14.00 -1.85
C GLU A 372 -4.94 13.06 -1.09
N ARG A 373 -4.86 11.79 -1.49
CA ARG A 373 -3.90 10.82 -0.94
C ARG A 373 -2.44 11.26 -1.17
N SER A 374 -2.13 11.71 -2.39
CA SER A 374 -0.81 12.23 -2.74
C SER A 374 -0.45 13.45 -1.89
N LYS A 375 -1.36 14.42 -1.74
CA LYS A 375 -1.16 15.60 -0.87
C LYS A 375 -0.86 15.20 0.58
N LYS A 376 -1.63 14.25 1.14
CA LYS A 376 -1.39 13.73 2.50
C LYS A 376 -0.04 13.01 2.62
N ALA A 377 0.38 12.29 1.59
CA ALA A 377 1.68 11.63 1.57
C ALA A 377 2.84 12.65 1.55
N VAL A 378 2.71 13.73 0.76
CA VAL A 378 3.70 14.81 0.73
C VAL A 378 3.82 15.51 2.08
N GLN A 379 2.69 15.82 2.73
CA GLN A 379 2.68 16.42 4.08
C GLN A 379 3.39 15.52 5.11
N ARG A 380 3.12 14.20 5.08
CA ARG A 380 3.84 13.25 5.95
C ARG A 380 5.34 13.19 5.68
N ILE A 381 5.75 13.31 4.42
CA ILE A 381 7.17 13.34 4.06
C ILE A 381 7.83 14.61 4.62
N GLU A 382 7.16 15.75 4.57
CA GLU A 382 7.64 17.00 5.16
C GLU A 382 7.75 16.90 6.69
N GLU A 383 6.73 16.36 7.37
CA GLU A 383 6.75 16.11 8.82
C GLU A 383 7.93 15.18 9.22
N ILE A 384 8.17 14.11 8.46
CA ILE A 384 9.30 13.19 8.71
C ILE A 384 10.64 13.91 8.53
N LYS A 385 10.77 14.78 7.52
CA LYS A 385 12.00 15.56 7.31
C LYS A 385 12.28 16.51 8.48
N GLU A 386 11.25 17.19 8.97
CA GLU A 386 11.37 18.08 10.14
C GLU A 386 11.79 17.30 11.39
N LEU A 387 11.14 16.17 11.68
CA LEU A 387 11.48 15.31 12.81
C LEU A 387 12.90 14.74 12.71
N THR A 388 13.33 14.35 11.50
CA THR A 388 14.69 13.84 11.25
C THR A 388 15.73 14.93 11.53
N THR A 389 15.45 16.16 11.08
CA THR A 389 16.33 17.32 11.33
C THR A 389 16.42 17.64 12.82
N GLN A 390 15.30 17.59 13.55
CA GLN A 390 15.29 17.77 15.01
C GLN A 390 16.09 16.68 15.73
N TYR A 391 15.93 15.42 15.31
CA TYR A 391 16.68 14.30 15.88
C TYR A 391 18.18 14.45 15.65
N GLU A 392 18.62 14.85 14.45
CA GLU A 392 20.03 15.11 14.17
C GLU A 392 20.59 16.24 15.04
N ALA A 393 19.84 17.34 15.22
CA ALA A 393 20.24 18.43 16.10
C ALA A 393 20.39 17.97 17.57
N GLN A 394 19.44 17.18 18.08
CA GLN A 394 19.52 16.60 19.43
C GLN A 394 20.70 15.64 19.58
N LYS A 395 20.98 14.83 18.55
CA LYS A 395 22.14 13.93 18.54
C LYS A 395 23.45 14.70 18.61
N VAL A 396 23.59 15.78 17.83
CA VAL A 396 24.79 16.64 17.88
C VAL A 396 24.94 17.27 19.25
N ALA A 397 23.88 17.85 19.81
CA ALA A 397 23.90 18.42 21.16
C ALA A 397 24.28 17.39 22.23
N GLY A 398 23.76 16.16 22.13
CA GLY A 398 24.11 15.06 23.03
C GLY A 398 25.59 14.64 22.92
N LEU A 399 26.14 14.62 21.70
CA LEU A 399 27.56 14.34 21.48
C LEU A 399 28.47 15.45 22.04
N GLU A 400 28.07 16.71 21.92
CA GLU A 400 28.79 17.84 22.52
C GLU A 400 28.77 17.77 24.06
N GLN A 401 27.64 17.41 24.66
CA GLN A 401 27.53 17.18 26.11
C GLN A 401 28.45 16.04 26.57
N LEU A 402 28.46 14.91 25.85
CA LEU A 402 29.37 13.79 26.13
C LEU A 402 30.84 14.20 26.02
N ALA A 403 31.19 14.99 25.01
CA ALA A 403 32.54 15.51 24.85
C ALA A 403 32.94 16.43 26.01
N ASN A 404 32.03 17.30 26.46
CA ASN A 404 32.26 18.16 27.62
C ASN A 404 32.43 17.36 28.91
N ILE A 405 31.59 16.35 29.17
CA ILE A 405 31.71 15.48 30.32
C ILE A 405 33.06 14.76 30.31
N LYS A 406 33.46 14.21 29.16
CA LYS A 406 34.77 13.55 29.00
C LYS A 406 35.92 14.51 29.29
N ASN A 407 35.88 15.73 28.75
CA ASN A 407 36.93 16.72 28.95
C ASN A 407 37.02 17.15 30.42
N ASN A 408 35.88 17.38 31.08
CA ASN A 408 35.82 17.72 32.51
C ASN A 408 36.39 16.59 33.36
N PHE A 409 35.97 15.35 33.12
CA PHE A 409 36.49 14.18 33.84
C PHE A 409 38.00 13.99 33.65
N CYS A 410 38.51 14.15 32.42
CA CYS A 410 39.95 14.10 32.17
C CYS A 410 40.71 15.25 32.88
N HIS A 411 40.10 16.43 33.00
CA HIS A 411 40.70 17.54 33.73
C HIS A 411 40.75 17.26 35.23
N GLU A 412 39.65 16.79 35.81
CA GLU A 412 39.55 16.40 37.23
C GLU A 412 40.59 15.32 37.59
N LEU A 413 40.72 14.29 36.74
CA LEU A 413 41.74 13.26 36.91
C LEU A 413 43.15 13.84 36.95
N LYS A 414 43.50 14.71 35.99
CA LYS A 414 44.82 15.36 35.96
C LYS A 414 45.06 16.19 37.22
N THR A 415 44.08 16.96 37.66
CA THR A 415 44.22 17.77 38.88
C THR A 415 44.39 16.90 40.13
N MET A 416 43.73 15.74 40.18
CA MET A 416 43.88 14.80 41.29
C MET A 416 45.25 14.11 41.28
N ASP A 417 45.74 13.71 40.11
CA ASP A 417 47.08 13.15 39.94
C ASP A 417 48.16 14.17 40.36
N GLU A 418 48.03 15.44 39.98
CA GLU A 418 48.95 16.51 40.41
C GLU A 418 48.93 16.72 41.93
N LEU A 419 47.75 16.68 42.56
CA LEU A 419 47.60 16.77 44.02
C LEU A 419 48.25 15.57 44.74
N LEU A 420 48.04 14.36 44.22
CA LEU A 420 48.67 13.14 44.74
C LEU A 420 50.19 13.20 44.62
N LEU A 421 50.71 13.62 43.45
CA LEU A 421 52.14 13.77 43.23
C LEU A 421 52.75 14.76 44.22
N LYS A 422 52.08 15.90 44.46
CA LYS A 422 52.51 16.89 45.44
C LYS A 422 52.53 16.32 46.86
N LYS A 423 51.53 15.50 47.24
CA LYS A 423 51.49 14.82 48.54
C LYS A 423 52.61 13.80 48.71
N VAL A 424 52.93 13.05 47.66
CA VAL A 424 54.06 12.12 47.66
C VAL A 424 55.37 12.88 47.86
N MET A 425 55.60 13.95 47.10
CA MET A 425 56.81 14.79 47.26
C MET A 425 56.92 15.42 48.66
N GLU A 426 55.80 15.91 49.22
CA GLU A 426 55.77 16.42 50.60
C GLU A 426 56.12 15.34 51.64
N ALA A 427 55.67 14.10 51.42
CA ALA A 427 55.96 12.97 52.29
C ALA A 427 57.41 12.50 52.19
N GLU A 428 57.97 12.42 50.97
CA GLU A 428 59.38 12.13 50.72
C GLU A 428 60.28 13.15 51.41
N LYS A 429 60.00 14.45 51.24
CA LYS A 429 60.77 15.52 51.89
C LYS A 429 60.74 15.42 53.42
N LYS A 430 59.58 15.12 54.01
CA LYS A 430 59.45 14.88 55.47
C LYS A 430 60.24 13.65 55.93
N LEU A 431 60.29 12.60 55.12
CA LEU A 431 61.08 11.40 55.40
C LEU A 431 62.58 11.69 55.34
N GLU A 432 63.04 12.43 54.32
CA GLU A 432 64.43 12.88 54.20
C GLU A 432 64.85 13.77 55.37
N GLU A 433 64.02 14.73 55.77
CA GLU A 433 64.28 15.56 56.96
C GLU A 433 64.39 14.72 58.24
N LYS A 434 63.50 13.74 58.43
CA LYS A 434 63.58 12.81 59.57
C LYS A 434 64.84 11.95 59.56
N LEU A 435 65.28 11.49 58.39
CA LEU A 435 66.51 10.71 58.24
C LEU A 435 67.75 11.56 58.51
N ARG A 436 67.76 12.81 58.01
CA ARG A 436 68.85 13.76 58.21
C ARG A 436 69.01 14.14 59.68
N ASN A 437 67.91 14.33 60.39
CA ASN A 437 67.88 14.61 61.84
C ASN A 437 68.23 13.39 62.71
N ARG A 438 68.38 12.18 62.13
CA ARG A 438 68.87 10.97 62.82
C ARG A 438 70.38 10.74 62.64
N HIS A 439 71.06 11.54 61.82
CA HIS A 439 72.50 11.44 61.56
C HIS A 439 73.30 12.63 62.13
N VAL A 440 72.66 13.44 62.97
CA VAL A 440 73.26 14.40 63.91
C VAL A 440 72.99 13.86 65.31
#